data_AF-A0A1B6FEM2-F1
#
_entry.id   AF-A0A1B6FEM2-F1
#
_cell.length_a   1.000
_cell.length_b   1.000
_cell.length_c   1.000
_cell.angle_alpha   90.00
_cell.angle_beta   90.00
_cell.angle_gamma   90.00
#
_symmetry.space_group_name_H-M   'P 1'
#
loop_
_entity.id
_entity.type
_entity.pdbx_description
1 polymer ?
#
loop_
_entity_poly.entity_id
_entity_poly.type
_entity_poly.pdbx_seq_one_letter_code
_entity_poly.pdbx_strand_id
1 'polypeptide(L)'
;DNTVKFHEMASLQDTPSVVSLDQEAERMDYSADGQLLAVATRGGSISVFLSKLPMLAAAYNSRVALLSSLTQITVYQLPFDKGKTMTSSVVEVEVEPSVLAVGPYHLVCAMNNRAWLYDLSRESEP
;
A
#
# COMPACT_ATOMS: atom_id res chain seq x y z
N ASP A 1 -7.26 -15.60 -24.89
CA ASP A 1 -6.04 -15.19 -24.16
C ASP A 1 -6.22 -15.28 -22.65
N ASN A 2 -5.15 -15.71 -21.96
CA ASN A 2 -5.11 -16.03 -20.53
C ASN A 2 -4.22 -15.06 -19.73
N THR A 3 -4.09 -13.82 -20.21
CA THR A 3 -3.20 -12.83 -19.60
C THR A 3 -3.86 -11.47 -19.55
N VAL A 4 -3.69 -10.76 -18.45
CA VAL A 4 -4.07 -9.36 -18.28
C VAL A 4 -2.81 -8.53 -18.37
N LYS A 5 -2.81 -7.53 -19.24
CA LYS A 5 -1.66 -6.65 -19.49
C LYS A 5 -2.03 -5.24 -19.06
N PHE A 6 -1.15 -4.62 -18.27
CA PHE A 6 -1.29 -3.24 -17.88
C PHE A 6 -0.36 -2.39 -18.73
N HIS A 7 -0.92 -1.35 -19.34
CA HIS A 7 -0.19 -0.45 -20.23
C HIS A 7 -0.17 0.96 -19.64
N GLU A 8 0.92 1.68 -19.86
CA GLU A 8 0.96 3.10 -19.52
C GLU A 8 0.16 3.89 -20.56
N MET A 9 -0.78 4.74 -20.10
CA MET A 9 -1.62 5.51 -21.04
C MET A 9 -0.81 6.52 -21.87
N ALA A 10 0.32 6.99 -21.35
CA ALA A 10 1.25 7.87 -22.08
C ALA A 10 2.03 7.12 -23.19
N SER A 11 2.22 5.81 -23.04
CA SER A 11 2.94 4.96 -23.99
C SER A 11 2.39 3.54 -23.95
N LEU A 12 1.45 3.22 -24.85
CA LEU A 12 0.80 1.91 -24.89
C LEU A 12 1.77 0.74 -25.22
N GLN A 13 2.98 1.06 -25.71
CA GLN A 13 4.02 0.07 -25.93
C GLN A 13 4.69 -0.36 -24.61
N ASP A 14 4.63 0.48 -23.58
CA ASP A 14 5.14 0.13 -22.26
C ASP A 14 4.10 -0.74 -21.53
N THR A 15 4.55 -1.92 -21.11
CA THR A 15 3.72 -2.91 -20.40
C THR A 15 4.36 -3.22 -19.05
N PRO A 16 4.19 -2.34 -18.04
CA PRO A 16 4.86 -2.47 -16.75
C PRO A 16 4.51 -3.75 -15.99
N SER A 17 3.36 -4.36 -16.26
CA SER A 17 2.98 -5.62 -15.61
C SER A 17 2.09 -6.50 -16.49
N VAL A 18 2.30 -7.81 -16.35
CA VAL A 18 1.51 -8.86 -17.00
C VAL A 18 1.14 -9.89 -15.93
N VAL A 19 -0.14 -10.21 -15.85
CA VAL A 19 -0.69 -11.20 -14.92
C VAL A 19 -1.25 -12.36 -15.73
N SER A 20 -0.77 -13.56 -15.45
CA SER A 20 -1.33 -14.79 -16.02
C SER A 20 -2.51 -15.26 -15.18
N LEU A 21 -3.58 -15.70 -15.82
CA LEU A 21 -4.71 -16.33 -15.15
C LEU A 21 -4.62 -17.86 -15.35
N ASP A 22 -5.53 -18.61 -14.76
CA ASP A 22 -5.61 -20.06 -14.97
C ASP A 22 -6.36 -20.43 -16.26
N GLN A 23 -7.27 -19.55 -16.70
CA GLN A 23 -8.13 -19.74 -17.87
C GLN A 23 -8.41 -18.41 -18.55
N GLU A 24 -8.91 -18.48 -19.78
CA GLU A 24 -9.22 -17.29 -20.57
C GLU A 24 -10.14 -16.31 -19.83
N ALA A 25 -9.72 -15.04 -19.83
CA ALA A 25 -10.51 -13.95 -19.29
C ALA A 25 -11.76 -13.74 -20.16
N GLU A 26 -12.92 -13.69 -19.52
CA GLU A 26 -14.20 -13.43 -20.18
C GLU A 26 -14.64 -11.98 -19.98
N ARG A 27 -14.56 -11.50 -18.74
CA ARG A 27 -14.90 -10.12 -18.37
C ARG A 27 -13.93 -9.56 -17.34
N MET A 28 -13.76 -8.26 -17.36
CA MET A 28 -13.02 -7.53 -16.33
C MET A 28 -13.70 -6.20 -16.05
N ASP A 29 -13.62 -5.74 -14.81
CA ASP A 29 -14.09 -4.42 -14.42
C ASP A 29 -13.31 -3.88 -13.22
N TYR A 30 -13.23 -2.56 -13.11
CA TYR A 30 -12.62 -1.88 -11.98
C TYR A 30 -13.66 -1.55 -10.91
N SER A 31 -13.24 -1.53 -9.65
CA SER A 31 -14.00 -0.85 -8.60
C SER A 31 -14.17 0.63 -8.94
N ALA A 32 -15.22 1.27 -8.41
CA ALA A 32 -15.56 2.66 -8.74
C ALA A 32 -14.44 3.67 -8.39
N ASP A 33 -13.58 3.34 -7.44
CA ASP A 33 -12.39 4.11 -7.05
C ASP A 33 -11.12 3.76 -7.85
N GLY A 34 -11.20 2.78 -8.75
CA GLY A 34 -10.10 2.31 -9.60
C GLY A 34 -9.06 1.45 -8.89
N GLN A 35 -9.27 1.09 -7.62
CA GLN A 35 -8.29 0.40 -6.78
C GLN A 35 -8.21 -1.11 -7.01
N LEU A 36 -9.33 -1.74 -7.35
CA LEU A 36 -9.42 -3.19 -7.53
C LEU A 36 -9.81 -3.49 -8.98
N LEU A 37 -9.12 -4.44 -9.60
CA LEU A 37 -9.48 -5.02 -10.89
C LEU A 37 -10.02 -6.43 -10.65
N ALA A 38 -11.30 -6.65 -10.94
CA ALA A 38 -11.89 -7.98 -10.92
C ALA A 38 -11.86 -8.57 -12.34
N VAL A 39 -11.43 -9.82 -12.46
CA VAL A 39 -11.39 -10.56 -13.74
C VAL A 39 -12.11 -11.88 -13.57
N ALA A 40 -13.17 -12.07 -14.35
CA ALA A 40 -13.92 -13.32 -14.43
C ALA A 40 -13.36 -14.17 -15.58
N THR A 41 -13.06 -15.43 -15.30
CA THR A 41 -12.61 -16.39 -16.31
C THR A 41 -13.77 -17.24 -16.82
N ARG A 42 -13.63 -17.79 -18.03
CA ARG A 42 -14.60 -18.74 -18.59
C ARG A 42 -14.77 -20.01 -17.72
N GLY A 43 -13.81 -20.29 -16.85
CA GLY A 43 -13.84 -21.39 -15.89
C GLY A 43 -14.75 -21.17 -14.68
N GLY A 44 -15.39 -19.99 -14.57
CA GLY A 44 -16.25 -19.63 -13.45
C GLY A 44 -15.50 -19.12 -12.21
N SER A 45 -14.19 -18.86 -12.30
CA SER A 45 -13.43 -18.22 -11.24
C SER A 45 -13.40 -16.70 -11.41
N ILE A 46 -13.31 -15.97 -10.30
CA ILE A 46 -13.10 -14.53 -10.26
C ILE A 46 -11.83 -14.24 -9.46
N SER A 47 -10.87 -13.56 -10.09
CA SER A 47 -9.65 -13.09 -9.44
C SER A 47 -9.72 -11.57 -9.26
N VAL A 48 -9.36 -11.07 -8.08
CA VAL A 48 -9.34 -9.64 -7.78
C VAL A 48 -7.90 -9.21 -7.50
N PHE A 49 -7.45 -8.20 -8.23
CA PHE A 49 -6.10 -7.66 -8.15
C PHE A 49 -6.13 -6.23 -7.60
N LEU A 50 -5.15 -5.90 -6.77
CA LEU A 50 -4.96 -4.53 -6.29
C LEU A 50 -4.11 -3.74 -7.31
N SER A 51 -4.72 -2.75 -7.96
CA SER A 51 -4.04 -1.89 -8.94
C SER A 51 -3.24 -0.77 -8.26
N LYS A 52 -3.69 -0.31 -7.10
CA LYS A 52 -3.11 0.81 -6.35
C LYS A 52 -3.30 0.61 -4.85
N LEU A 53 -2.26 0.83 -4.06
CA LEU A 53 -2.39 0.85 -2.61
C LEU A 53 -3.22 2.06 -2.13
N PRO A 54 -4.10 1.88 -1.13
CA PRO A 54 -4.85 3.00 -0.58
C PRO A 54 -3.87 3.96 0.08
N MET A 55 -3.99 5.25 -0.22
CA MET A 55 -3.12 6.25 0.39
C MET A 55 -3.53 6.44 1.85
N LEU A 56 -2.70 5.97 2.77
CA LEU A 56 -2.89 6.15 4.20
C LEU A 56 -1.61 6.69 4.81
N ALA A 57 -1.69 7.90 5.36
CA ALA A 57 -0.55 8.60 5.94
C ALA A 57 -0.95 9.38 7.19
N ALA A 58 0.02 9.59 8.08
CA ALA A 58 -0.12 10.44 9.25
C ALA A 58 1.18 11.21 9.50
N ALA A 59 1.09 12.39 10.10
CA ALA A 59 2.26 13.20 10.41
C ALA A 59 2.22 13.75 11.83
N TYR A 60 3.39 13.85 12.45
CA TYR A 60 3.58 14.51 13.73
C TYR A 60 4.97 15.16 13.78
N ASN A 61 5.00 16.49 13.90
CA ASN A 61 6.23 17.28 13.84
C ASN A 61 7.05 16.97 12.57
N SER A 62 8.24 16.38 12.73
CA SER A 62 9.10 15.95 11.62
C SER A 62 8.94 14.47 11.24
N ARG A 63 7.92 13.77 11.75
CA ARG A 63 7.66 12.37 11.40
C ARG A 63 6.50 12.24 10.46
N VAL A 64 6.65 11.39 9.45
CA VAL A 64 5.59 11.02 8.51
C VAL A 64 5.52 9.51 8.43
N ALA A 65 4.40 8.94 8.84
CA ALA A 65 4.10 7.53 8.63
C ALA A 65 3.26 7.36 7.37
N LEU A 66 3.60 6.38 6.53
CA LEU A 66 2.91 6.08 5.28
C LEU A 66 2.73 4.56 5.16
N LEU A 67 1.54 4.12 4.77
CA LEU A 67 1.28 2.74 4.38
C LEU A 67 2.03 2.42 3.07
N SER A 68 3.14 1.70 3.18
CA SER A 68 4.02 1.32 2.07
C SER A 68 3.63 -0.01 1.43
N SER A 69 2.93 -0.87 2.18
CA SER A 69 2.28 -2.10 1.72
C SER A 69 1.01 -2.31 2.55
N LEU A 70 0.13 -3.24 2.17
CA LEU A 70 -1.12 -3.52 2.90
C LEU A 70 -0.88 -3.74 4.40
N THR A 71 0.25 -4.35 4.76
CA THR A 71 0.62 -4.68 6.14
C THR A 71 1.94 -4.07 6.58
N GLN A 72 2.41 -3.02 5.90
CA GLN A 72 3.68 -2.37 6.21
C GLN A 72 3.55 -0.86 6.21
N ILE A 73 4.07 -0.23 7.27
CA ILE A 73 4.09 1.22 7.41
C ILE A 73 5.54 1.68 7.50
N THR A 74 5.93 2.59 6.61
CA THR A 74 7.23 3.25 6.68
C THR A 74 7.08 4.57 7.44
N VAL A 75 7.89 4.77 8.48
CA VAL A 75 7.97 5.99 9.26
C VAL A 75 9.21 6.76 8.87
N TYR A 76 9.02 7.89 8.20
CA TYR A 76 10.08 8.82 7.82
C TYR A 76 10.33 9.85 8.91
N GLN A 77 11.60 10.13 9.17
CA GLN A 77 12.05 11.21 10.03
C GLN A 77 12.71 12.27 9.16
N LEU A 78 12.02 13.40 9.01
CA LEU A 78 12.43 14.52 8.19
C LEU A 78 13.40 15.42 8.97
N PRO A 79 14.58 15.71 8.43
CA PRO A 79 15.48 16.67 9.06
C PRO A 79 14.99 18.11 8.82
N PHE A 80 15.07 18.95 9.84
CA PHE A 80 14.83 20.40 9.71
C PHE A 80 16.06 21.17 9.21
N ASP A 81 17.26 20.64 9.45
CA ASP A 81 18.52 21.27 9.04
C ASP A 81 18.90 20.89 7.61
N LYS A 82 19.35 21.90 6.84
CA LYS A 82 19.92 21.68 5.52
C LYS A 82 21.18 20.82 5.62
N GLY A 83 21.17 19.66 4.97
CA GLY A 83 22.33 18.76 4.86
C GLY A 83 22.25 17.48 5.70
N LYS A 84 21.24 17.32 6.55
CA LYS A 84 20.96 16.02 7.19
C LYS A 84 20.14 15.13 6.25
N THR A 85 20.40 13.82 6.29
CA THR A 85 19.70 12.83 5.47
C THR A 85 18.38 12.44 6.13
N MET A 86 17.34 12.24 5.33
CA MET A 86 16.09 11.64 5.79
C MET A 86 16.34 10.19 6.22
N THR A 87 15.92 9.83 7.43
CA THR A 87 15.94 8.43 7.88
C THR A 87 14.55 7.85 7.83
N SER A 88 14.46 6.53 7.71
CA SER A 88 13.20 5.81 7.70
C SER A 88 13.30 4.52 8.49
N SER A 89 12.23 4.16 9.17
CA SER A 89 12.06 2.86 9.80
C SER A 89 10.78 2.19 9.29
N VAL A 90 10.69 0.88 9.46
CA VAL A 90 9.62 0.08 8.86
C VAL A 90 8.95 -0.71 9.96
N VAL A 91 7.65 -0.50 10.11
CA VAL A 91 6.81 -1.20 11.08
C VAL A 91 5.89 -2.14 10.32
N GLU A 92 6.06 -3.44 10.58
CA GLU A 92 5.11 -4.46 10.13
C GLU A 92 3.89 -4.48 11.04
N VAL A 93 2.71 -4.58 10.43
CA VAL A 93 1.45 -4.62 11.15
C VAL A 93 0.68 -5.88 10.77
N GLU A 94 -0.10 -6.43 11.71
CA GLU A 94 -0.82 -7.68 11.49
C GLU A 94 -2.11 -7.52 10.68
N VAL A 95 -2.49 -6.28 10.34
CA VAL A 95 -3.77 -5.94 9.72
C VAL A 95 -3.58 -4.97 8.56
N GLU A 96 -4.54 -4.94 7.64
CA GLU A 96 -4.66 -3.88 6.63
C GLU A 96 -5.38 -2.67 7.25
N PRO A 97 -4.65 -1.60 7.62
CA PRO A 97 -5.25 -0.52 8.37
C PRO A 97 -6.08 0.39 7.48
N SER A 98 -7.20 0.85 8.02
CA SER A 98 -8.05 1.88 7.41
C SER A 98 -7.76 3.29 7.94
N VAL A 99 -7.09 3.37 9.09
CA VAL A 99 -6.76 4.61 9.80
C VAL A 99 -5.34 4.50 10.34
N LEU A 100 -4.60 5.61 10.29
CA LEU A 100 -3.23 5.72 10.76
C LEU A 100 -3.05 7.01 11.57
N ALA A 101 -2.28 6.93 12.64
CA ALA A 101 -1.81 8.07 13.42
C ALA A 101 -0.38 7.82 13.88
N VAL A 102 0.42 8.88 13.95
CA VAL A 102 1.80 8.81 14.46
C VAL A 102 1.98 9.89 15.53
N GLY A 103 2.73 9.54 16.57
CA GLY A 103 3.03 10.43 17.69
C GLY A 103 4.53 10.49 17.97
N PRO A 104 4.92 11.09 19.11
CA PRO A 104 6.33 11.22 19.48
C PRO A 104 7.01 9.87 19.75
N TYR A 105 6.27 8.88 20.21
CA TYR A 105 6.81 7.56 20.59
C TYR A 105 5.99 6.38 20.09
N HIS A 106 4.84 6.62 19.45
CA HIS A 106 3.94 5.55 19.07
C HIS A 106 3.42 5.73 17.65
N LEU A 107 3.18 4.60 17.00
CA LEU A 107 2.38 4.49 15.80
C LEU A 107 1.07 3.79 16.18
N VAL A 108 -0.05 4.34 15.74
CA VAL A 108 -1.37 3.72 15.91
C VAL A 108 -1.93 3.43 14.55
N CYS A 109 -2.33 2.20 14.32
CA CYS A 109 -3.15 1.85 13.17
C CYS A 109 -4.48 1.27 13.64
N ALA A 110 -5.54 1.44 12.86
CA ALA A 110 -6.85 0.93 13.20
C ALA A 110 -7.57 0.33 11.99
N MET A 111 -8.30 -0.74 12.27
CA MET A 111 -9.12 -1.49 11.33
C MET A 111 -10.43 -1.84 12.03
N ASN A 112 -11.55 -1.44 11.42
CA ASN A 112 -12.88 -1.60 11.99
C ASN A 112 -13.02 -0.96 13.39
N ASN A 113 -13.22 -1.77 14.43
CA ASN A 113 -13.42 -1.30 15.82
C ASN A 113 -12.17 -1.44 16.70
N ARG A 114 -11.06 -1.92 16.14
CA ARG A 114 -9.83 -2.20 16.89
C ARG A 114 -8.69 -1.28 16.45
N ALA A 115 -7.84 -0.94 17.42
CA ALA A 115 -6.63 -0.17 17.20
C ALA A 115 -5.44 -0.92 17.81
N TRP A 116 -4.30 -0.85 17.12
CA TRP A 116 -3.03 -1.40 17.55
C TRP A 116 -2.05 -0.26 17.78
N LEU A 117 -1.31 -0.35 18.87
CA LEU A 117 -0.29 0.62 19.27
C LEU A 117 1.08 -0.04 19.15
N TYR A 118 1.96 0.56 18.36
CA TYR A 118 3.33 0.13 18.17
C TYR A 118 4.26 1.17 18.79
N ASP A 119 5.23 0.71 19.56
CA ASP A 119 6.22 1.54 20.23
C ASP A 119 7.40 1.83 19.28
N LEU A 120 7.62 3.11 18.98
CA LEU A 120 8.69 3.62 18.12
C LEU A 120 9.94 4.02 18.91
N SER A 121 9.93 3.95 20.24
CA SER A 121 11.08 4.32 21.08
C SER A 121 12.24 3.33 20.96
N ARG A 122 11.98 2.10 20.50
CA ARG A 122 12.96 1.02 20.43
C ARG A 122 13.72 0.97 19.10
N GLU A 123 13.29 1.75 18.10
CA GLU A 123 13.98 1.87 16.79
C GLU A 123 15.07 2.94 16.78
N SER A 124 15.31 3.63 17.90
CA SER A 124 16.39 4.62 18.04
C SER A 124 17.68 4.06 18.64
N GLU A 125 17.98 2.77 18.47
CA GLU A 125 19.32 2.25 18.74
C GLU A 125 20.08 2.07 17.39
N PRO A 126 21.25 2.73 17.23
CA PRO A 126 22.04 2.69 16.02
C PRO A 126 22.77 1.36 15.80
#